data_AF-A0A9D7K3A3-F1
#
_entry.id   AF-A0A9D7K3A3-F1
#
_cell.length_a   1.000
_cell.length_b   1.000
_cell.length_c   1.000
_cell.angle_alpha   90.00
_cell.angle_beta   90.00
_cell.angle_gamma   90.00
#
_symmetry.space_group_name_H-M   'P 1'
#
loop_
_entity.id
_entity.type
_entity.pdbx_description
1 polymer ?
#
loop_
_entity_poly.entity_id
_entity_poly.type
_entity_poly.pdbx_seq_one_letter_code
_entity_poly.pdbx_strand_id
1 'polypeptide(L)'
;MNGKNNIAIGFLTMGFFMAYGFLLIYLRDFAPGKEEWANSYSIGKHFETRLAHVHGNLFAFLNILIGYLLLRFSDKLKNVKAISWLALTGLLMPLGILSEVYFGLPPVLVLIGAITMTVSVVWLGVAFLKMKPLTQS
;
A
#
# COMPACT_ATOMS: atom_id res chain seq x y z
N MET A 1 -7.09 -15.97 8.02
CA MET A 1 -5.99 -15.57 7.14
C MET A 1 -4.82 -15.15 8.00
N ASN A 2 -3.63 -15.64 7.66
CA ASN A 2 -2.41 -15.46 8.43
C ASN A 2 -1.51 -14.45 7.70
N GLY A 3 -0.56 -13.82 8.40
CA GLY A 3 0.34 -12.81 7.83
C GLY A 3 1.09 -13.26 6.56
N LYS A 4 1.14 -14.56 6.26
CA LYS A 4 1.58 -15.13 4.96
C LYS A 4 0.90 -14.46 3.76
N ASN A 5 -0.41 -14.21 3.83
CA ASN A 5 -1.13 -13.60 2.70
C ASN A 5 -0.74 -12.14 2.52
N ASN A 6 -0.55 -11.39 3.61
CA ASN A 6 -0.03 -10.02 3.54
C ASN A 6 1.37 -9.99 2.91
N ILE A 7 2.24 -10.92 3.27
CA ILE A 7 3.58 -11.02 2.66
C ILE A 7 3.49 -11.30 1.16
N ALA A 8 2.73 -12.33 0.76
CA ALA A 8 2.62 -12.72 -0.64
C ALA A 8 1.99 -11.60 -1.50
N ILE A 9 0.85 -11.07 -1.07
CA ILE A 9 0.16 -9.99 -1.78
C ILE A 9 1.02 -8.71 -1.76
N GLY A 10 1.72 -8.44 -0.65
CA GLY A 10 2.66 -7.33 -0.56
C GLY A 10 3.77 -7.42 -1.60
N PHE A 11 4.46 -8.56 -1.74
CA PHE A 11 5.48 -8.72 -2.78
C PHE A 11 4.92 -8.61 -4.20
N LEU A 12 3.76 -9.23 -4.48
CA LEU A 12 3.13 -9.12 -5.80
C LEU A 12 2.73 -7.67 -6.14
N THR A 13 2.17 -6.96 -5.16
CA THR A 13 1.76 -5.56 -5.32
C THR A 13 2.98 -4.65 -5.49
N MET A 14 4.05 -4.89 -4.74
CA MET A 14 5.31 -4.18 -4.88
C MET A 14 5.89 -4.38 -6.29
N GLY A 15 5.95 -5.62 -6.77
CA GLY A 15 6.41 -5.92 -8.13
C GLY A 15 5.60 -5.18 -9.20
N PHE A 16 4.27 -5.17 -9.08
CA PHE A 16 3.38 -4.41 -9.96
C PHE A 16 3.67 -2.91 -9.93
N PHE A 17 3.73 -2.28 -8.75
CA PHE A 17 3.96 -0.85 -8.66
C PHE A 17 5.40 -0.46 -9.01
N MET A 18 6.41 -1.31 -8.80
CA MET A 18 7.76 -1.11 -9.32
C MET A 18 7.78 -1.10 -10.85
N ALA A 19 7.16 -2.08 -11.50
CA ALA A 19 7.02 -2.12 -12.95
C ALA A 19 6.27 -0.88 -13.47
N TYR A 20 5.21 -0.47 -12.77
CA TYR A 20 4.49 0.76 -13.07
C TYR A 20 5.37 2.01 -12.94
N GLY A 21 6.26 2.06 -11.94
CA GLY A 21 7.25 3.13 -11.80
C GLY A 21 8.20 3.22 -12.99
N PHE A 22 8.70 2.08 -13.49
CA PHE A 22 9.52 2.05 -14.69
C PHE A 22 8.75 2.53 -15.93
N LEU A 23 7.47 2.18 -16.05
CA LEU A 23 6.60 2.72 -17.10
C LEU A 23 6.46 4.24 -17.01
N LEU A 24 6.23 4.80 -15.81
CA LEU A 24 6.12 6.26 -15.63
C LEU A 24 7.42 6.99 -16.00
N ILE A 25 8.58 6.41 -15.66
CA ILE A 25 9.89 6.94 -16.10
C ILE A 25 9.99 6.90 -17.63
N TYR A 26 9.60 5.78 -18.25
CA TYR A 26 9.60 5.65 -19.70
C TYR A 26 8.76 6.73 -20.39
N LEU A 27 7.54 6.93 -19.92
CA LEU A 27 6.61 7.93 -20.47
C LEU A 27 7.14 9.36 -20.34
N ARG A 28 7.79 9.68 -19.21
CA ARG A 28 8.35 11.01 -18.95
C ARG A 28 9.60 11.30 -19.77
N ASP A 29 10.49 10.33 -19.97
CA ASP A 29 11.85 10.62 -20.47
C ASP A 29 12.11 10.14 -21.90
N PHE A 30 11.39 9.09 -22.33
CA PHE A 30 11.75 8.32 -23.53
C PHE A 30 10.62 8.19 -24.56
N ALA A 31 9.36 8.28 -24.14
CA ALA A 31 8.23 8.11 -25.06
C ALA A 31 8.10 9.27 -26.07
N PRO A 32 7.55 9.01 -27.27
CA PRO A 32 7.05 10.07 -28.14
C PRO A 32 6.03 10.94 -27.38
N GLY A 33 6.14 12.27 -27.45
CA GLY A 33 5.27 13.18 -26.68
C GLY A 33 5.68 13.40 -25.22
N LYS A 34 6.89 12.98 -24.82
CA LYS A 34 7.43 13.17 -23.46
C LYS A 34 7.38 14.60 -22.91
N GLU A 35 7.41 15.62 -23.76
CA GLU A 35 7.34 17.02 -23.33
C GLU A 35 6.02 17.32 -22.61
N GLU A 36 4.91 16.73 -23.08
CA GLU A 36 3.61 16.87 -22.42
C GLU A 36 3.64 16.22 -21.02
N TRP A 37 4.18 15.01 -20.92
CA TRP A 37 4.34 14.30 -19.64
C TRP A 37 5.27 15.03 -18.67
N ALA A 38 6.36 15.63 -19.17
CA ALA A 38 7.27 16.43 -18.37
C ALA A 38 6.61 17.73 -17.89
N ASN A 39 5.85 18.41 -18.76
CA ASN A 39 5.19 19.67 -18.44
C ASN A 39 4.00 19.50 -17.48
N SER A 40 3.34 18.34 -17.49
CA SER A 40 2.25 18.02 -16.56
C SER A 40 2.72 17.27 -15.30
N TYR A 41 4.03 17.22 -15.01
CA TYR A 41 4.60 16.34 -13.97
C TYR A 41 4.02 16.52 -12.55
N SER A 42 3.65 17.74 -12.19
CA SER A 42 3.12 18.10 -10.86
C SER A 42 1.60 18.27 -10.82
N ILE A 43 0.89 18.05 -11.93
CA ILE A 43 -0.55 18.32 -12.03
C ILE A 43 -1.30 17.20 -12.77
N GLY A 44 -2.61 17.10 -12.50
CA GLY A 44 -3.51 16.18 -13.19
C GLY A 44 -3.11 14.71 -13.09
N LYS A 45 -3.39 13.95 -14.15
CA LYS A 45 -3.25 12.48 -14.18
C LYS A 45 -1.81 12.00 -13.95
N HIS A 46 -0.80 12.77 -14.38
CA HIS A 46 0.59 12.35 -14.18
C HIS A 46 0.99 12.44 -12.69
N PHE A 47 0.49 13.45 -11.97
CA PHE A 47 0.68 13.54 -10.52
C PHE A 47 -0.03 12.40 -9.78
N GLU A 48 -1.29 12.12 -10.11
CA GLU A 48 -2.08 11.08 -9.46
C GLU A 48 -1.50 9.68 -9.69
N THR A 49 -1.05 9.38 -10.90
CA THR A 49 -0.39 8.08 -11.19
C THR A 49 0.91 7.90 -10.42
N ARG A 50 1.69 8.97 -10.20
CA ARG A 50 2.85 8.95 -9.30
C ARG A 50 2.44 8.72 -7.85
N LEU A 51 1.34 9.31 -7.39
CA LEU A 51 0.81 9.03 -6.05
C LEU A 51 0.45 7.55 -5.90
N ALA A 52 -0.21 6.96 -6.90
CA ALA A 52 -0.51 5.52 -6.91
C ALA A 52 0.75 4.66 -6.86
N HIS A 53 1.79 5.00 -7.64
CA HIS A 53 3.07 4.30 -7.60
C HIS A 53 3.73 4.32 -6.22
N VAL A 54 3.89 5.51 -5.63
CA VAL A 54 4.59 5.68 -4.35
C VAL A 54 3.80 5.03 -3.22
N HIS A 55 2.49 5.29 -3.13
CA HIS A 55 1.64 4.68 -2.09
C HIS A 55 1.48 3.19 -2.31
N GLY A 56 1.43 2.73 -3.56
CA GLY A 56 1.40 1.32 -3.92
C GLY A 56 2.59 0.56 -3.35
N ASN A 57 3.81 1.06 -3.57
CA ASN A 57 5.02 0.45 -3.01
C ASN A 57 5.10 0.57 -1.49
N LEU A 58 4.73 1.72 -0.91
CA LEU A 58 4.71 1.88 0.54
C LEU A 58 3.72 0.91 1.21
N PHE A 59 2.49 0.80 0.68
CA PHE A 59 1.45 -0.05 1.25
C PHE A 59 1.75 -1.53 1.04
N ALA A 60 2.41 -1.88 -0.06
CA ALA A 60 2.95 -3.20 -0.29
C ALA A 60 4.03 -3.55 0.73
N PHE A 61 4.99 -2.66 0.97
CA PHE A 61 6.02 -2.85 2.00
C PHE A 61 5.41 -2.98 3.40
N LEU A 62 4.45 -2.12 3.74
CA LEU A 62 3.72 -2.21 5.00
C LEU A 62 3.01 -3.56 5.14
N ASN A 63 2.39 -4.09 4.09
CA ASN A 63 1.81 -5.42 4.13
C ASN A 63 2.85 -6.52 4.37
N ILE A 64 4.03 -6.44 3.77
CA ILE A 64 5.12 -7.40 4.03
C ILE A 64 5.53 -7.33 5.51
N LEU A 65 5.81 -6.13 6.02
CA LEU A 65 6.24 -5.92 7.40
C LEU A 65 5.17 -6.34 8.41
N ILE A 66 3.92 -5.87 8.22
CA ILE A 66 2.77 -6.25 9.05
C ILE A 66 2.60 -7.77 9.01
N GLY A 67 2.62 -8.38 7.82
CA GLY A 67 2.50 -9.83 7.67
C GLY A 67 3.58 -10.59 8.43
N TYR A 68 4.83 -10.14 8.36
CA TYR A 68 5.93 -10.72 9.13
C TYR A 68 5.72 -10.60 10.64
N LEU A 69 5.38 -9.41 11.13
CA LEU A 69 5.11 -9.16 12.55
C LEU A 69 3.94 -9.99 13.08
N LEU A 70 2.86 -10.07 12.30
CA LEU A 70 1.67 -10.86 12.63
C LEU A 70 1.98 -12.36 12.70
N LEU A 71 2.87 -12.89 11.86
CA LEU A 71 3.32 -14.28 11.96
C LEU A 71 4.22 -14.48 13.19
N ARG A 72 5.21 -13.60 13.38
CA ARG A 72 6.23 -13.73 14.42
C ARG A 72 5.68 -13.57 15.83
N PHE A 73 4.68 -12.71 16.02
CA PHE A 73 4.09 -12.39 17.31
C PHE A 73 2.62 -12.84 17.41
N SER A 74 2.23 -13.85 16.62
CA SER A 74 0.84 -14.32 16.55
C SER A 74 0.26 -14.79 17.89
N ASP A 75 1.12 -15.29 18.78
CA ASP A 75 0.80 -15.73 20.14
C ASP A 75 0.62 -14.57 21.13
N LYS A 76 1.22 -13.40 20.85
CA LYS A 76 1.23 -12.24 21.75
C LYS A 76 0.28 -11.13 21.33
N LEU A 77 -0.01 -11.05 20.03
CA LEU A 77 -0.90 -10.05 19.46
C LEU A 77 -2.34 -10.54 19.46
N LYS A 78 -3.25 -9.71 19.98
CA LYS A 78 -4.69 -9.93 19.83
C LYS A 78 -5.15 -9.39 18.47
N ASN A 79 -6.25 -9.94 17.94
CA ASN A 79 -6.91 -9.45 16.73
C ASN A 79 -6.06 -9.48 15.45
N VAL A 80 -5.07 -10.38 15.38
CA VAL A 80 -4.17 -10.59 14.22
C VAL A 80 -4.92 -10.62 12.89
N LYS A 81 -6.04 -11.35 12.82
CA LYS A 81 -6.85 -11.48 11.60
C LYS A 81 -7.45 -10.15 11.15
N ALA A 82 -7.92 -9.32 12.08
CA ALA A 82 -8.54 -8.03 11.75
C ALA A 82 -7.49 -7.04 11.22
N ILE A 83 -6.33 -6.96 11.87
CA ILE A 83 -5.21 -6.12 11.41
C ILE A 83 -4.72 -6.57 10.02
N SER A 84 -4.58 -7.88 9.82
CA SER A 84 -4.21 -8.46 8.51
C SER A 84 -5.18 -8.04 7.40
N TRP A 85 -6.49 -8.09 7.66
CA TRP A 85 -7.51 -7.67 6.69
C TRP A 85 -7.50 -6.15 6.44
N LEU A 86 -7.38 -5.33 7.47
CA LEU A 86 -7.29 -3.88 7.32
C LEU A 86 -6.09 -3.48 6.44
N ALA A 87 -4.92 -4.10 6.65
CA ALA A 87 -3.74 -3.86 5.82
C ALA A 87 -3.96 -4.26 4.35
N LEU A 88 -4.62 -5.39 4.08
CA LEU A 88 -4.92 -5.84 2.72
C LEU A 88 -5.94 -4.95 2.04
N THR A 89 -7.03 -4.61 2.72
CA THR A 89 -8.04 -3.65 2.23
C THR A 89 -7.42 -2.28 1.98
N GLY A 90 -6.37 -1.92 2.70
CA GLY A 90 -5.59 -0.71 2.46
C GLY A 90 -5.05 -0.58 1.03
N LEU A 91 -4.77 -1.71 0.36
CA LEU A 91 -4.31 -1.73 -1.03
C LEU A 91 -5.37 -1.23 -2.03
N LEU A 92 -6.63 -1.07 -1.61
CA LEU A 92 -7.66 -0.40 -2.41
C LEU A 92 -7.30 1.06 -2.71
N MET A 93 -6.47 1.72 -1.90
CA MET A 93 -6.10 3.11 -2.13
C MET A 93 -5.32 3.30 -3.43
N PRO A 94 -4.13 2.69 -3.60
CA PRO A 94 -3.36 2.87 -4.82
C PRO A 94 -4.05 2.24 -6.05
N LEU A 95 -4.83 1.15 -5.88
CA LEU A 95 -5.67 0.60 -6.96
C LEU A 95 -6.83 1.54 -7.33
N GLY A 96 -7.42 2.20 -6.34
CA GLY A 96 -8.48 3.19 -6.49
C GLY A 96 -8.00 4.41 -7.27
N ILE A 97 -6.80 4.92 -6.98
CA ILE A 97 -6.21 6.04 -7.73
C ILE A 97 -6.03 5.65 -9.20
N LEU A 98 -5.45 4.47 -9.48
CA LEU A 98 -5.33 4.03 -10.88
C LEU A 98 -6.70 3.91 -11.54
N SER A 99 -7.70 3.41 -10.81
CA SER A 99 -9.05 3.24 -11.36
C SER A 99 -9.76 4.56 -11.64
N GLU A 100 -9.57 5.56 -10.79
CA GLU A 100 -10.04 6.93 -11.00
C GLU A 100 -9.37 7.55 -12.24
N VAL A 101 -8.05 7.47 -12.34
CA VAL A 101 -7.28 8.04 -13.47
C VAL A 101 -7.69 7.42 -14.82
N TYR A 102 -7.81 6.09 -14.87
CA TYR A 102 -8.01 5.35 -16.12
C TYR A 102 -9.47 5.12 -16.49
N PHE A 103 -10.36 4.97 -15.50
CA PHE A 103 -11.77 4.63 -15.73
C PHE A 103 -12.75 5.68 -15.21
N GLY A 104 -12.27 6.77 -14.59
CA GLY A 104 -13.14 7.82 -14.05
C GLY A 104 -14.00 7.37 -12.88
N LEU A 105 -13.59 6.31 -12.16
CA LEU A 105 -14.34 5.82 -11.01
C LEU A 105 -14.30 6.84 -9.84
N PRO A 106 -15.36 6.91 -9.02
CA PRO A 106 -15.36 7.76 -7.83
C PRO A 106 -14.24 7.41 -6.84
N PRO A 107 -13.72 8.38 -6.06
CA PRO A 107 -12.59 8.20 -5.14
C PRO A 107 -12.94 7.39 -3.88
N VAL A 108 -14.09 6.71 -3.85
CA VAL A 108 -14.55 5.92 -2.69
C VAL A 108 -13.55 4.81 -2.34
N LEU A 109 -12.97 4.15 -3.34
CA LEU A 109 -11.93 3.13 -3.12
C LEU A 109 -10.66 3.74 -2.51
N VAL A 110 -10.30 4.95 -2.94
CA VAL A 110 -9.15 5.70 -2.41
C VAL A 110 -9.34 5.95 -0.92
N LEU A 111 -10.50 6.48 -0.53
CA LEU A 111 -10.84 6.82 0.86
C LEU A 111 -10.90 5.58 1.75
N ILE A 112 -11.58 4.50 1.29
CA ILE A 112 -11.67 3.25 2.05
C ILE A 112 -10.27 2.66 2.27
N GLY A 113 -9.44 2.60 1.23
CA GLY A 113 -8.08 2.10 1.36
C GLY A 113 -7.22 2.95 2.29
N ALA A 114 -7.31 4.28 2.19
CA ALA A 114 -6.53 5.19 3.03
C ALA A 114 -6.90 5.06 4.52
N ILE A 115 -8.19 4.99 4.84
CA ILE A 115 -8.67 4.81 6.21
C ILE A 115 -8.25 3.45 6.76
N THR A 116 -8.46 2.38 5.99
CA THR A 116 -8.17 1.01 6.47
C THR A 116 -6.68 0.76 6.69
N MET A 117 -5.80 1.26 5.79
CA MET A 117 -4.35 1.17 6.00
C MET A 117 -3.93 1.96 7.25
N THR A 118 -4.43 3.20 7.40
CA THR A 118 -4.14 4.04 8.57
C THR A 118 -4.54 3.34 9.86
N VAL A 119 -5.76 2.82 9.94
CA VAL A 119 -6.26 2.09 11.11
C VAL A 119 -5.40 0.84 11.36
N SER A 120 -5.02 0.09 10.33
CA SER A 120 -4.17 -1.09 10.48
C SER A 120 -2.83 -0.76 11.13
N VAL A 121 -2.14 0.27 10.62
CA VAL A 121 -0.82 0.68 11.09
C VAL A 121 -0.90 1.21 12.53
N VAL A 122 -1.86 2.10 12.81
CA VAL A 122 -2.05 2.67 14.15
C VAL A 122 -2.43 1.58 15.15
N TRP A 123 -3.34 0.66 14.80
CA TRP A 123 -3.72 -0.44 15.67
C TRP A 123 -2.52 -1.33 15.98
N LEU A 124 -1.75 -1.73 14.96
CA LEU A 124 -0.56 -2.55 15.20
C LEU A 124 0.43 -1.83 16.12
N GLY A 125 0.67 -0.54 15.93
CA GLY A 125 1.51 0.27 16.82
C GLY A 125 1.02 0.26 18.27
N VAL A 126 -0.28 0.49 18.49
CA VAL A 126 -0.90 0.42 19.84
C VAL A 126 -0.81 -0.99 20.42
N ALA A 127 -0.94 -2.04 19.61
CA ALA A 127 -0.84 -3.42 20.06
C ALA A 127 0.57 -3.74 20.58
N PHE A 128 1.62 -3.26 19.89
CA PHE A 128 3.01 -3.40 20.35
C PHE A 128 3.30 -2.56 21.60
N LEU A 129 2.74 -1.34 21.72
CA LEU A 129 2.87 -0.53 22.94
C LEU A 129 2.28 -1.22 24.19
N LYS A 130 1.22 -2.03 24.00
CA LYS A 130 0.55 -2.77 25.08
C LYS A 130 1.15 -4.17 25.31
N MET A 131 2.11 -4.59 24.48
CA MET A 131 2.72 -5.92 24.59
C MET A 131 3.65 -5.97 25.81
N LYS A 132 3.54 -7.03 26.60
CA LYS A 132 4.47 -7.24 27.73
C LYS A 132 5.91 -7.45 27.21
N PRO A 133 6.94 -6.93 27.90
CA PRO A 133 8.33 -7.17 27.54
C PRO A 133 8.66 -8.66 27.44
N LEU A 134 9.60 -9.01 26.54
CA LEU A 134 9.99 -10.39 26.27
C LEU A 134 10.70 -11.08 27.45
N THR A 135 11.07 -10.35 28.49
CA THR A 135 11.80 -10.83 29.67
C THR A 135 10.98 -10.65 30.95
N GLN A 136 9.98 -11.51 31.14
CA GLN A 136 9.47 -11.91 32.47
C GLN A 136 9.01 -13.37 32.34
N SER A 137 9.96 -14.29 32.49
CA SER A 137 9.74 -15.72 32.74
C SER A 137 10.27 -16.05 34.13
#